data_AF-A0AAE1GUD1-F1
#
_entry.id   AF-A0AAE1GUD1-F1
#
_cell.length_a   1.000
_cell.length_b   1.000
_cell.length_c   1.000
_cell.angle_alpha   90.00
_cell.angle_beta   90.00
_cell.angle_gamma   90.00
#
_symmetry.space_group_name_H-M   'P 1'
#
loop_
_entity.id
_entity.type
_entity.pdbx_description
1 polymer ?
#
loop_
_entity_poly.entity_id
_entity_poly.type
_entity_poly.pdbx_seq_one_letter_code
_entity_poly.pdbx_strand_id
1 'polypeptide(L)'
;MRMSKRLGVISLGQGQGPRAERMLLQAVEEGSWVFFQNCHLAPSWMPRLEQLLETVTEDTAHRDFRIWLTSTPSPAFPVSILQASSKMTVEPPRGVKANLQRAFANQLGAFEEFFNSEHSKALPFRRLALSLMLFHAIVLERRKFGALGFNIPYEFTEGDLRICLSQLRMFLLEYHDVPVKVSEYIGVGGIPFVH
;
A
#
# COMPACT_ATOMS: atom_id res chain seq x y z
N MET A 1 22.94 -13.17 -0.75
CA MET A 1 23.12 -11.69 -0.77
C MET A 1 22.15 -11.09 0.25
N ARG A 2 22.62 -10.58 1.40
CA ARG A 2 21.75 -9.96 2.43
C ARG A 2 21.51 -8.49 2.05
N MET A 3 20.39 -8.20 1.36
CA MET A 3 20.03 -6.84 0.89
C MET A 3 19.90 -5.79 2.01
N SER A 4 19.50 -6.19 3.22
CA SER A 4 19.04 -5.23 4.23
C SER A 4 20.11 -4.33 4.84
N LYS A 5 21.41 -4.66 4.71
CA LYS A 5 22.51 -3.84 5.26
C LYS A 5 23.03 -2.74 4.32
N ARG A 6 22.52 -2.64 3.08
CA ARG A 6 23.02 -1.69 2.06
C ARG A 6 21.91 -0.92 1.32
N LEU A 7 20.70 -0.81 1.88
CA LEU A 7 19.58 -0.10 1.25
C LEU A 7 19.27 1.21 2.02
N GLY A 8 19.44 2.34 1.36
CA GLY A 8 18.96 3.65 1.82
C GLY A 8 17.57 3.95 1.25
N VAL A 9 16.61 4.30 2.11
CA VAL A 9 15.24 4.65 1.70
C VAL A 9 14.93 6.08 2.09
N ILE A 10 14.44 6.88 1.14
CA ILE A 10 13.98 8.26 1.38
C ILE A 10 12.63 8.46 0.68
N SER A 11 11.64 8.93 1.44
CA SER A 11 10.42 9.50 0.87
C SER A 11 10.65 10.95 0.49
N LEU A 12 10.52 11.26 -0.80
CA LEU A 12 10.69 12.60 -1.33
C LEU A 12 9.48 13.47 -0.99
N GLY A 13 9.78 14.68 -0.52
CA GLY A 13 8.85 15.73 -0.15
C GLY A 13 9.61 17.04 -0.01
N GLN A 14 8.96 18.09 0.51
CA GLN A 14 9.64 19.37 0.69
C GLN A 14 10.91 19.25 1.54
N GLY A 15 12.01 19.80 1.03
CA GLY A 15 13.30 19.86 1.73
C GLY A 15 14.13 18.58 1.72
N GLN A 16 13.66 17.47 1.13
CA GLN A 16 14.42 16.20 1.14
C GLN A 16 15.49 16.09 0.03
N GLY A 17 15.46 16.97 -0.98
CA GLY A 17 16.37 16.94 -2.13
C GLY A 17 17.86 16.84 -1.77
N PRO A 18 18.42 17.75 -0.94
CA PRO A 18 19.84 17.71 -0.56
C PRO A 18 20.26 16.46 0.22
N ARG A 19 19.32 15.83 0.93
CA ARG A 19 19.57 14.55 1.62
C ARG A 19 19.57 13.40 0.62
N ALA A 20 18.63 13.40 -0.31
CA ALA A 20 18.55 12.42 -1.38
C ALA A 20 19.79 12.46 -2.28
N GLU A 21 20.27 13.65 -2.65
CA GLU A 21 21.49 13.83 -3.45
C GLU A 21 22.73 13.24 -2.78
N ARG A 22 22.96 13.54 -1.49
CA ARG A 22 24.08 12.95 -0.73
C ARG A 22 23.99 11.43 -0.66
N MET A 23 22.78 10.90 -0.43
CA MET A 23 22.56 9.45 -0.37
C MET A 23 22.82 8.78 -1.73
N LEU A 24 22.47 9.43 -2.84
CA LEU A 24 22.74 8.96 -4.19
C LEU A 24 24.24 8.88 -4.44
N LEU A 25 24.96 9.98 -4.23
CA LEU A 25 26.40 10.06 -4.50
C LEU A 25 27.19 9.04 -3.68
N GLN A 26 26.87 8.93 -2.38
CA GLN A 26 27.49 7.91 -1.52
C GLN A 26 27.19 6.48 -2.01
N ALA A 27 25.96 6.22 -2.45
CA ALA A 27 25.58 4.89 -2.92
C ALA A 27 26.26 4.50 -4.24
N VAL A 28 26.50 5.48 -5.13
CA VAL A 28 27.24 5.28 -6.39
C VAL A 28 28.68 4.84 -6.10
N GLU A 29 29.34 5.45 -5.11
CA GLU A 29 30.71 5.10 -4.71
C GLU A 29 30.78 3.77 -3.95
N GLU A 30 29.89 3.54 -2.98
CA GLU A 30 29.93 2.38 -2.08
C GLU A 30 29.28 1.11 -2.67
N GLY A 31 28.53 1.23 -3.77
CA GLY A 31 27.74 0.12 -4.31
C GLY A 31 26.50 -0.22 -3.49
N SER A 32 25.97 0.76 -2.76
CA SER A 32 24.74 0.63 -2.00
C SER A 32 23.51 0.86 -2.87
N TRP A 33 22.34 0.48 -2.37
CA TRP A 33 21.07 0.63 -3.08
C TRP A 33 20.34 1.83 -2.52
N VAL A 34 19.69 2.60 -3.40
CA VAL A 34 18.87 3.74 -3.01
C VAL A 34 17.44 3.58 -3.49
N PHE A 35 16.48 3.87 -2.62
CA PHE A 35 15.06 3.84 -2.93
C PHE A 35 14.42 5.19 -2.64
N PHE A 36 14.11 5.93 -3.70
CA PHE A 36 13.38 7.19 -3.61
C PHE A 36 11.89 6.96 -3.83
N GLN A 37 11.11 7.25 -2.80
CA GLN A 37 9.66 7.11 -2.83
C GLN A 37 9.00 8.44 -3.14
N ASN A 38 7.83 8.41 -3.77
CA ASN A 38 6.97 9.57 -3.99
C ASN A 38 7.61 10.71 -4.80
N CYS A 39 8.33 10.39 -5.88
CA CYS A 39 9.06 11.37 -6.69
C CYS A 39 8.16 12.51 -7.24
N HIS A 40 6.90 12.21 -7.55
CA HIS A 40 5.87 13.19 -7.92
C HIS A 40 5.65 14.33 -6.91
N LEU A 41 6.01 14.14 -5.63
CA LEU A 41 5.91 15.16 -4.58
C LEU A 41 7.12 16.11 -4.53
N ALA A 42 8.18 15.85 -5.30
CA ALA A 42 9.39 16.69 -5.37
C ALA A 42 9.68 17.20 -6.79
N PRO A 43 8.72 17.82 -7.50
CA PRO A 43 8.87 18.20 -8.91
C PRO A 43 10.02 19.18 -9.16
N SER A 44 10.32 20.07 -8.20
CA SER A 44 11.42 21.04 -8.32
C SER A 44 12.81 20.41 -8.24
N TRP A 45 12.95 19.23 -7.63
CA TRP A 45 14.22 18.54 -7.49
C TRP A 45 14.46 17.49 -8.57
N MET A 46 13.42 17.05 -9.28
CA MET A 46 13.53 16.04 -10.33
C MET A 46 14.52 16.40 -11.47
N PRO A 47 14.59 17.65 -11.96
CA PRO A 47 15.61 18.02 -12.95
C PRO A 47 17.04 17.91 -12.42
N ARG A 48 17.23 18.12 -11.10
CA ARG A 48 18.53 17.92 -10.47
C ARG A 48 18.90 16.44 -10.38
N LEU A 49 17.93 15.59 -10.07
CA LEU A 49 18.13 14.13 -10.10
C LEU A 49 18.53 13.64 -11.50
N GLU A 50 17.88 14.14 -12.55
CA GLU A 50 18.23 13.85 -13.95
C GLU A 50 19.69 14.19 -14.24
N GLN A 51 20.13 15.41 -13.94
CA GLN A 51 21.52 15.81 -14.11
C GLN A 51 22.51 14.92 -13.34
N LEU A 52 22.17 14.53 -12.11
CA LEU A 52 23.03 13.65 -11.32
C LEU A 52 23.15 12.27 -11.97
N LEU A 53 22.05 11.70 -12.44
CA LEU A 53 22.07 10.38 -13.08
C LEU A 53 22.79 10.37 -14.43
N GLU A 54 22.78 11.49 -15.17
CA GLU A 54 23.56 11.63 -16.41
C GLU A 54 25.07 11.59 -16.15
N THR A 55 25.53 12.00 -14.96
CA THR A 55 26.96 11.91 -14.59
C THR A 55 27.38 10.50 -14.17
N VAL A 56 26.43 9.61 -13.86
CA VAL A 56 26.71 8.25 -13.42
C VAL A 56 26.85 7.34 -14.63
N THR A 57 28.09 7.02 -14.98
CA THR A 57 28.47 6.10 -16.05
C THR A 57 28.87 4.73 -15.53
N GLU A 58 28.95 3.72 -16.39
CA GLU A 58 29.41 2.37 -16.00
C GLU A 58 30.84 2.36 -15.42
N ASP A 59 31.68 3.31 -15.83
CA ASP A 59 33.05 3.45 -15.34
C ASP A 59 33.15 4.13 -13.95
N THR A 60 32.15 4.95 -13.61
CA THR A 60 32.11 5.73 -12.36
C THR A 60 31.24 5.08 -11.29
N ALA A 61 30.26 4.28 -11.70
CA ALA A 61 29.33 3.61 -10.80
C ALA A 61 29.89 2.28 -10.29
N HIS A 62 29.79 2.05 -8.98
CA HIS A 62 30.09 0.74 -8.43
C HIS A 62 29.14 -0.32 -9.02
N ARG A 63 29.67 -1.49 -9.42
CA ARG A 63 28.92 -2.56 -10.12
C ARG A 63 27.63 -3.01 -9.40
N ASP A 64 27.64 -2.97 -8.07
CA ASP A 64 26.52 -3.37 -7.21
C ASP A 64 25.50 -2.25 -6.94
N PHE A 65 25.77 -1.00 -7.36
CA PHE A 65 24.87 0.14 -7.17
C PHE A 65 23.54 -0.08 -7.88
N ARG A 66 22.42 0.22 -7.20
CA ARG A 66 21.08 0.19 -7.79
C ARG A 66 20.24 1.36 -7.28
N ILE A 67 19.46 1.96 -8.17
CA ILE A 67 18.47 3.00 -7.84
C ILE A 67 17.06 2.48 -8.15
N TRP A 68 16.16 2.70 -7.20
CA TRP A 68 14.73 2.43 -7.33
C TRP A 68 13.95 3.72 -7.11
N LEU A 69 12.96 3.98 -7.96
CA LEU A 69 12.11 5.16 -7.90
C LEU A 69 10.64 4.72 -7.84
N THR A 70 9.83 5.34 -6.96
CA THR A 70 8.36 5.25 -7.05
C THR A 70 7.76 6.62 -7.36
N SER A 71 6.77 6.63 -8.25
CA SER A 71 6.01 7.83 -8.57
C SER A 71 4.63 7.46 -9.07
N THR A 72 3.64 8.31 -8.80
CA THR A 72 2.42 8.35 -9.61
C THR A 72 2.74 9.02 -10.95
N PRO A 73 1.91 8.80 -12.00
CA PRO A 73 2.06 9.51 -13.26
C PRO A 73 2.05 11.03 -13.03
N SER A 74 3.11 11.71 -13.48
CA SER A 74 3.26 13.16 -13.32
C SER A 74 3.98 13.74 -14.53
N PRO A 75 3.51 14.86 -15.11
CA PRO A 75 4.19 15.52 -16.22
C PRO A 75 5.53 16.14 -15.82
N ALA A 76 5.76 16.34 -14.51
CA ALA A 76 7.02 16.86 -13.99
C ALA A 76 8.10 15.77 -13.81
N PHE A 77 7.77 14.50 -14.07
CA PHE A 77 8.76 13.42 -13.98
C PHE A 77 9.67 13.43 -15.23
N PRO A 78 11.01 13.43 -15.09
CA PRO A 78 11.92 13.60 -16.21
C PRO A 78 11.83 12.47 -17.24
N VAL A 79 11.70 12.85 -18.51
CA VAL A 79 11.55 11.92 -19.63
C VAL A 79 12.81 11.10 -19.84
N SER A 80 14.00 11.67 -19.61
CA SER A 80 15.28 10.96 -19.69
C SER A 80 15.35 9.77 -18.72
N ILE A 81 14.99 9.99 -17.45
CA ILE A 81 14.95 8.96 -16.41
C ILE A 81 13.94 7.89 -16.81
N LEU A 82 12.77 8.29 -17.34
CA LEU A 82 11.84 7.32 -17.90
C LEU A 82 12.52 6.54 -19.02
N GLN A 83 13.05 7.15 -20.06
CA GLN A 83 13.66 6.44 -21.18
C GLN A 83 14.77 5.47 -20.74
N ALA A 84 15.65 5.88 -19.82
CA ALA A 84 16.79 5.10 -19.33
C ALA A 84 16.44 4.04 -18.27
N SER A 85 15.23 4.01 -17.72
CA SER A 85 14.85 3.08 -16.64
C SER A 85 14.05 1.86 -17.11
N SER A 86 14.10 0.79 -16.31
CA SER A 86 13.13 -0.31 -16.40
C SER A 86 11.86 0.06 -15.63
N LYS A 87 10.72 0.08 -16.32
CA LYS A 87 9.43 0.52 -15.75
C LYS A 87 8.59 -0.69 -15.36
N MET A 88 7.96 -0.61 -14.19
CA MET A 88 6.98 -1.58 -13.74
C MET A 88 5.75 -0.85 -13.24
N THR A 89 4.58 -1.20 -13.76
CA THR A 89 3.29 -0.70 -13.28
C THR A 89 2.76 -1.62 -12.21
N VAL A 90 2.69 -1.14 -10.97
CA VAL A 90 2.01 -1.84 -9.87
C VAL A 90 0.54 -1.44 -9.91
N GLU A 91 -0.28 -2.27 -10.55
CA GLU A 91 -1.73 -2.09 -10.56
C GLU A 91 -2.38 -2.85 -9.40
N PRO A 92 -3.46 -2.32 -8.80
CA PRO A 92 -4.25 -3.09 -7.85
C PRO A 92 -4.88 -4.33 -8.53
N PRO A 93 -5.14 -5.41 -7.77
CA PRO A 93 -5.82 -6.58 -8.30
C PRO A 93 -7.12 -6.21 -9.02
N ARG A 94 -7.38 -6.88 -10.14
CA ARG A 94 -8.57 -6.63 -10.95
C ARG A 94 -9.63 -7.68 -10.63
N GLY A 95 -10.79 -7.21 -10.16
CA GLY A 95 -11.98 -8.00 -9.93
C GLY A 95 -12.18 -8.39 -8.46
N VAL A 96 -13.45 -8.60 -8.09
CA VAL A 96 -13.87 -8.91 -6.72
C VAL A 96 -13.16 -10.14 -6.18
N LYS A 97 -12.99 -11.18 -7.00
CA LYS A 97 -12.29 -12.42 -6.59
C LYS A 97 -10.84 -12.16 -6.20
N ALA A 98 -10.11 -11.38 -6.99
CA ALA A 98 -8.70 -11.08 -6.73
C ALA A 98 -8.55 -10.21 -5.48
N ASN A 99 -9.43 -9.21 -5.31
CA ASN A 99 -9.46 -8.39 -4.09
C ASN A 99 -9.79 -9.21 -2.84
N LEU A 100 -10.73 -10.16 -2.95
CA LEU A 100 -11.09 -11.04 -1.84
C LEU A 100 -9.93 -11.97 -1.45
N GLN A 101 -9.25 -12.56 -2.44
CA GLN A 101 -8.07 -13.40 -2.20
C GLN A 101 -6.95 -12.61 -1.52
N ARG A 102 -6.71 -11.37 -1.94
CA ARG A 102 -5.74 -10.47 -1.30
C ARG A 102 -6.15 -10.12 0.13
N ALA A 103 -7.40 -9.72 0.35
CA ALA A 103 -7.91 -9.42 1.69
C ALA A 103 -7.76 -10.61 2.63
N PHE A 104 -8.09 -11.81 2.14
CA PHE A 104 -7.93 -13.04 2.91
C PHE A 104 -6.46 -13.31 3.26
N ALA A 105 -5.56 -13.28 2.27
CA ALA A 105 -4.13 -13.51 2.47
C ALA A 105 -3.49 -12.50 3.44
N ASN A 106 -3.86 -11.22 3.36
CA ASN A 106 -3.27 -10.15 4.16
C ASN A 106 -3.78 -10.14 5.61
N GLN A 107 -5.00 -10.60 5.85
CA GLN A 107 -5.62 -10.54 7.19
C GLN A 107 -5.53 -11.86 7.96
N LEU A 108 -5.44 -13.02 7.28
CA LEU A 108 -5.49 -14.33 7.93
C LEU A 108 -4.44 -14.48 9.03
N GLY A 109 -3.20 -14.05 8.79
CA GLY A 109 -2.12 -14.19 9.77
C GLY A 109 -2.39 -13.49 11.11
N ALA A 110 -3.17 -12.40 11.13
CA ALA A 110 -3.49 -11.67 12.36
C ALA A 110 -4.58 -12.37 13.20
N PHE A 111 -5.37 -13.25 12.59
CA PHE A 111 -6.50 -13.91 13.24
C PHE A 111 -6.41 -15.44 13.22
N GLU A 112 -5.32 -16.01 12.70
CA GLU A 112 -5.17 -17.44 12.41
C GLU A 112 -5.49 -18.33 13.62
N GLU A 113 -4.99 -17.97 14.80
CA GLU A 113 -5.24 -18.69 16.05
C GLU A 113 -6.73 -18.77 16.37
N PHE A 114 -7.42 -17.62 16.37
CA PHE A 114 -8.86 -17.58 16.63
C PHE A 114 -9.66 -18.21 15.49
N PHE A 115 -9.23 -17.99 14.26
CA PHE A 115 -9.85 -18.53 13.06
C PHE A 115 -9.85 -20.05 13.10
N ASN A 116 -8.76 -20.69 13.49
CA ASN A 116 -8.63 -22.15 13.53
C ASN A 116 -9.03 -22.78 14.87
N SER A 117 -9.39 -21.98 15.88
CA SER A 117 -9.81 -22.49 17.19
C SER A 117 -11.12 -23.28 17.15
N GLU A 118 -11.31 -24.13 18.16
CA GLU A 118 -12.56 -24.85 18.45
C GLU A 118 -13.57 -24.02 19.24
N HIS A 119 -13.29 -22.72 19.43
CA HIS A 119 -14.17 -21.83 20.17
C HIS A 119 -15.56 -21.76 19.51
N SER A 120 -16.63 -21.78 20.31
CA SER A 120 -18.02 -21.75 19.80
C SER A 120 -18.32 -20.57 18.87
N LYS A 121 -17.60 -19.45 19.07
CA LYS A 121 -17.69 -18.22 18.26
C LYS A 121 -16.77 -18.18 17.04
N ALA A 122 -15.88 -19.16 16.86
CA ALA A 122 -14.96 -19.20 15.72
C ALA A 122 -15.73 -19.34 14.39
N LEU A 123 -16.71 -20.25 14.32
CA LEU A 123 -17.51 -20.43 13.10
C LEU A 123 -18.33 -19.18 12.72
N PRO A 124 -19.07 -18.53 13.64
CA PRO A 124 -19.69 -17.23 13.38
C PRO A 124 -18.70 -16.17 12.90
N PHE A 125 -17.53 -16.07 13.53
CA PHE A 125 -16.48 -15.14 13.13
C PHE A 125 -16.00 -15.40 11.70
N ARG A 126 -15.70 -16.65 11.32
CA ARG A 126 -15.26 -17.00 9.95
C ARG A 126 -16.27 -16.53 8.91
N ARG A 127 -17.57 -16.73 9.15
CA ARG A 127 -18.66 -16.35 8.22
C ARG A 127 -18.77 -14.83 8.08
N LEU A 128 -18.75 -14.11 9.20
CA LEU A 128 -18.86 -12.64 9.21
C LEU A 128 -17.60 -11.98 8.67
N ALA A 129 -16.42 -12.50 9.01
CA ALA A 129 -15.14 -12.05 8.47
C ALA A 129 -15.07 -12.22 6.95
N LEU A 130 -15.52 -13.36 6.42
CA LEU A 130 -15.61 -13.57 4.97
C LEU A 130 -16.57 -12.58 4.30
N SER A 131 -17.71 -12.31 4.93
CA SER A 131 -18.69 -11.34 4.43
C SER A 131 -18.10 -9.92 4.41
N LEU A 132 -17.37 -9.53 5.45
CA LEU A 132 -16.70 -8.23 5.53
C LEU A 132 -15.55 -8.10 4.51
N MET A 133 -14.77 -9.16 4.31
CA MET A 133 -13.72 -9.19 3.28
C MET A 133 -14.32 -9.12 1.86
N LEU A 134 -15.46 -9.77 1.63
CA LEU A 134 -16.20 -9.67 0.36
C LEU A 134 -16.74 -8.25 0.16
N PHE A 135 -17.33 -7.64 1.20
CA PHE A 135 -17.77 -6.25 1.15
C PHE A 135 -16.62 -5.31 0.81
N HIS A 136 -15.47 -5.45 1.48
CA HIS A 136 -14.25 -4.70 1.17
C HIS A 136 -13.85 -4.85 -0.30
N ALA A 137 -13.82 -6.08 -0.82
CA ALA A 137 -13.49 -6.37 -2.21
C ALA A 137 -14.46 -5.69 -3.21
N ILE A 138 -15.76 -5.65 -2.90
CA ILE A 138 -16.77 -4.98 -3.71
C ILE A 138 -16.59 -3.46 -3.65
N VAL A 139 -16.35 -2.88 -2.48
CA VAL A 139 -16.10 -1.43 -2.33
C VAL A 139 -14.90 -1.01 -3.18
N LEU A 140 -13.80 -1.78 -3.14
CA LEU A 140 -12.62 -1.51 -3.96
C LEU A 140 -12.91 -1.55 -5.47
N GLU A 141 -13.71 -2.52 -5.94
CA GLU A 141 -14.11 -2.56 -7.36
C GLU A 141 -15.07 -1.42 -7.73
N ARG A 142 -16.03 -1.09 -6.86
CA ARG A 142 -17.00 -0.02 -7.11
C ARG A 142 -16.33 1.35 -7.24
N ARG A 143 -15.22 1.60 -6.54
CA ARG A 143 -14.44 2.85 -6.69
C ARG A 143 -13.99 3.12 -8.13
N LYS A 144 -13.79 2.07 -8.94
CA LYS A 144 -13.34 2.19 -10.35
C LYS A 144 -14.39 2.84 -11.25
N PHE A 145 -15.65 2.92 -10.82
CA PHE A 145 -16.75 3.48 -11.59
C PHE A 145 -16.97 4.98 -11.34
N GLY A 146 -16.07 5.65 -10.60
CA GLY A 146 -16.17 7.08 -10.30
C GLY A 146 -17.52 7.43 -9.66
N ALA A 147 -18.17 8.46 -10.17
CA ALA A 147 -19.48 8.94 -9.69
C ALA A 147 -20.61 7.88 -9.75
N LEU A 148 -20.54 6.91 -10.69
CA LEU A 148 -21.50 5.80 -10.76
C LEU A 148 -21.29 4.77 -9.64
N GLY A 149 -20.07 4.68 -9.12
CA GLY A 149 -19.71 3.82 -8.01
C GLY A 149 -20.09 4.44 -6.67
N PHE A 150 -19.61 5.66 -6.45
CA PHE A 150 -19.82 6.47 -5.25
C PHE A 150 -19.94 7.96 -5.62
N ASN A 151 -20.91 8.66 -5.04
CA ASN A 151 -21.03 10.11 -5.21
C ASN A 151 -19.83 10.84 -4.58
N ILE A 152 -19.34 10.33 -3.44
CA ILE A 152 -18.09 10.74 -2.78
C ILE A 152 -17.28 9.47 -2.49
N PRO A 153 -16.08 9.30 -3.09
CA PRO A 153 -15.30 8.09 -2.91
C PRO A 153 -14.70 8.06 -1.51
N TYR A 154 -15.09 7.07 -0.70
CA TYR A 154 -14.41 6.76 0.55
C TYR A 154 -13.27 5.76 0.32
N GLU A 155 -12.13 6.03 0.94
CA GLU A 155 -10.94 5.18 0.87
C GLU A 155 -10.99 4.11 1.96
N PHE A 156 -11.70 3.01 1.71
CA PHE A 156 -11.70 1.86 2.62
C PHE A 156 -10.39 1.08 2.48
N THR A 157 -9.45 1.28 3.41
CA THR A 157 -8.10 0.72 3.36
C THR A 157 -8.02 -0.69 3.96
N GLU A 158 -6.88 -1.36 3.76
CA GLU A 158 -6.59 -2.62 4.45
C GLU A 158 -6.49 -2.45 5.98
N GLY A 159 -6.13 -1.25 6.45
CA GLY A 159 -6.09 -0.91 7.87
C GLY A 159 -7.49 -0.84 8.48
N ASP A 160 -8.42 -0.19 7.78
CA ASP A 160 -9.82 -0.11 8.21
C ASP A 160 -10.46 -1.51 8.27
N LEU A 161 -10.23 -2.34 7.25
CA LEU A 161 -10.68 -3.74 7.25
C LEU A 161 -10.16 -4.50 8.48
N ARG A 162 -8.87 -4.34 8.82
CA ARG A 162 -8.28 -4.98 9.99
C ARG A 162 -8.94 -4.52 11.28
N ILE A 163 -9.22 -3.22 11.41
CA ILE A 163 -9.92 -2.67 12.58
C ILE A 163 -11.32 -3.25 12.69
N CYS A 164 -12.08 -3.27 11.59
CA CYS A 164 -13.43 -3.86 11.56
C CYS A 164 -13.42 -5.35 11.93
N LEU A 165 -12.42 -6.13 11.47
CA LEU A 165 -12.25 -7.55 11.85
C LEU A 165 -11.91 -7.71 13.33
N SER A 166 -11.03 -6.87 13.87
CA SER A 166 -10.69 -6.86 15.30
C SER A 166 -11.90 -6.53 16.16
N GLN A 167 -12.66 -5.49 15.79
CA GLN A 167 -13.90 -5.12 16.45
C GLN A 167 -14.92 -6.25 16.38
N LEU A 168 -15.14 -6.83 15.21
CA LEU A 168 -16.02 -7.99 15.03
C LEU A 168 -15.65 -9.13 15.99
N ARG A 169 -14.35 -9.45 16.11
CA ARG A 169 -13.87 -10.45 17.07
C ARG A 169 -14.19 -10.06 18.51
N MET A 170 -13.90 -8.81 18.91
CA MET A 170 -14.20 -8.33 20.27
C MET A 170 -15.68 -8.45 20.60
N PHE A 171 -16.56 -7.96 19.72
CA PHE A 171 -18.00 -8.01 19.94
C PHE A 171 -18.56 -9.44 19.99
N LEU A 172 -18.04 -10.36 19.17
CA LEU A 172 -18.46 -11.77 19.24
C LEU A 172 -18.03 -12.48 20.53
N LEU A 173 -16.97 -12.02 21.18
CA LEU A 173 -16.49 -12.55 22.45
C LEU A 173 -17.20 -11.89 23.64
N GLU A 174 -17.59 -10.62 23.52
CA GLU A 174 -18.28 -9.86 24.58
C GLU A 174 -19.75 -10.26 24.72
N TYR A 175 -20.44 -10.53 23.61
CA TYR A 175 -21.88 -10.84 23.63
C TYR A 175 -22.17 -12.35 23.56
N HIS A 176 -23.12 -12.81 24.39
CA HIS A 176 -23.57 -14.20 24.41
C HIS A 176 -24.26 -14.61 23.10
N ASP A 177 -25.03 -13.71 22.48
CA ASP A 177 -25.66 -13.92 21.19
C ASP A 177 -25.00 -13.05 20.12
N VAL A 178 -25.04 -13.49 18.85
CA VAL A 178 -24.50 -12.68 17.74
C VAL A 178 -25.39 -11.44 17.60
N PRO A 179 -24.88 -10.23 17.88
CA PRO A 179 -25.71 -9.06 17.80
C PRO A 179 -25.87 -8.64 16.34
N VAL A 180 -26.95 -9.10 15.71
CA VAL A 180 -27.26 -8.78 14.31
C VAL A 180 -27.40 -7.26 14.12
N LYS A 181 -27.93 -6.54 15.14
CA LYS A 181 -28.05 -5.07 15.13
C LYS A 181 -26.72 -4.32 15.32
N VAL A 182 -25.73 -4.91 16.01
CA VAL A 182 -24.40 -4.27 16.15
C VAL A 182 -23.58 -4.52 14.87
N SER A 183 -23.89 -5.57 14.11
CA SER A 183 -23.32 -5.82 12.78
C SER A 183 -23.69 -4.72 11.76
N GLU A 184 -24.84 -4.07 11.91
CA GLU A 184 -25.24 -2.87 11.14
C GLU A 184 -24.42 -1.63 11.55
N TYR A 185 -23.91 -1.58 12.78
CA TYR A 185 -23.11 -0.47 13.32
C TYR A 185 -21.61 -0.63 13.04
N ILE A 186 -21.09 -1.86 13.12
CA ILE A 186 -19.68 -2.21 12.84
C ILE A 186 -19.46 -2.37 11.33
N GLY A 187 -20.45 -2.93 10.64
CA GLY A 187 -20.50 -3.00 9.20
C GLY A 187 -21.18 -1.76 8.66
N VAL A 188 -20.38 -0.76 8.29
CA VAL A 188 -20.78 0.32 7.36
C VAL A 188 -21.71 1.40 7.93
N GLY A 189 -22.45 1.19 9.03
CA GLY A 189 -23.37 2.20 9.57
C GLY A 189 -22.75 3.30 10.43
N GLY A 190 -21.53 3.11 10.98
CA GLY A 190 -20.88 4.06 11.90
C GLY A 190 -19.76 4.93 11.30
N ILE A 191 -19.35 4.66 10.07
CA ILE A 191 -18.57 5.61 9.25
C ILE A 191 -19.63 6.47 8.56
N PRO A 192 -19.48 7.81 8.44
CA PRO A 192 -20.51 8.68 7.87
C PRO A 192 -20.74 8.36 6.39
N PHE A 193 -21.48 7.30 6.13
CA PHE A 193 -22.23 7.10 4.92
C PHE A 193 -23.53 7.87 5.15
N VAL A 194 -23.82 8.80 4.25
CA VAL A 194 -24.98 9.71 4.24
C VAL A 194 -24.79 11.00 5.03
N HIS A 195 -24.01 11.92 4.45
CA HIS A 195 -24.55 13.18 3.90
C HIS A 195 -23.76 13.58 2.65
#